data_AF-A0A9J7X6H9-F1
#
_entry.id   AF-A0A9J7X6H9-F1
#
_cell.length_a   1.000
_cell.length_b   1.000
_cell.length_c   1.000
_cell.angle_alpha   90.00
_cell.angle_beta   90.00
_cell.angle_gamma   90.00
#
_symmetry.space_group_name_H-M   'P 1'
#
loop_
_entity.id
_entity.type
_entity.pdbx_description
1 polymer ?
#
loop_
_entity_poly.entity_id
_entity_poly.type
_entity_poly.pdbx_seq_one_letter_code
_entity_poly.pdbx_strand_id
1 'polypeptide(L)'
;MWKVASFWMFLDIVEKNDELKQKLNEKDLRFIKELIEGVDTADPQWPATGRSKNKAFLYEIVINKWNGIDVHRWDYFARDCHHLGIPNSFDHQRLLESARVCKVNGRNHICFRDKVADNVYDMFRTQYTLYSQAYQHKIGNISQKKIIDALLEARDKLPKISPIAVSKLQDDIERKIRWITGVSSHTHEDDENSTELNREMREFAKLTDHIFEEILYSSDVGLEGARKKLEDVVKRRLPKCVGETRLIKRDNLDHKKALNQTLQNMWNKAVDEWNKLHPAVFLDKKDFSTEVIQLDCTHSTGKNPIDNVYFYRKWNLTEAFKIKKYEVSSLLPEEFTEYVGRVYYTKNSVEEEMDAKECFKWWCLGKCVIELYDQHAFKGTKCVITGNCPSLDHCSITEVRSCKVIRGVWKLWKGRGYNGDDYLLKEGDYPNLKALSDCKSTASAPAPAPVPDPAWSLVCLPFMIHLYEKVNFEGPIFETTVDHRSLDGCGINEVHSCKVLSGVWDLYGGPDYAEPRYQLQKGEYPNPGSWCASDPTAPALSVKCVTE
;
A
#
# COMPACT_ATOMS: atom_id res chain seq x y z
N MET A 1 7.92 -22.46 -7.64
CA MET A 1 9.35 -22.76 -7.90
C MET A 1 10.10 -23.01 -6.60
N TRP A 2 10.32 -22.02 -5.72
CA TRP A 2 11.15 -22.21 -4.52
C TRP A 2 10.67 -23.35 -3.60
N LYS A 3 9.37 -23.49 -3.31
CA LYS A 3 8.82 -24.60 -2.51
C LYS A 3 9.15 -25.98 -3.08
N VAL A 4 9.05 -26.11 -4.41
CA VAL A 4 9.35 -27.35 -5.14
C VAL A 4 10.85 -27.65 -5.08
N ALA A 5 11.69 -26.63 -5.29
CA ALA A 5 13.14 -26.75 -5.15
C ALA A 5 13.56 -27.12 -3.70
N SER A 6 12.93 -26.53 -2.69
CA SER A 6 13.18 -26.86 -1.28
C SER A 6 12.91 -28.33 -0.98
N PHE A 7 11.80 -28.87 -1.47
CA PHE A 7 11.48 -30.28 -1.27
C PHE A 7 12.41 -31.20 -2.08
N TRP A 8 12.78 -30.82 -3.30
CA TRP A 8 13.78 -31.54 -4.08
C TRP A 8 15.13 -31.62 -3.33
N MET A 9 15.61 -30.50 -2.78
CA MET A 9 16.85 -30.45 -2.00
C MET A 9 16.75 -31.29 -0.72
N PHE A 10 15.59 -31.29 -0.06
CA PHE A 10 15.34 -32.18 1.07
C PHE A 10 15.47 -33.66 0.68
N LEU A 11 14.89 -34.07 -0.45
CA LEU A 11 15.02 -35.45 -0.94
C LEU A 11 16.47 -35.81 -1.27
N ASP A 12 17.25 -34.89 -1.86
CA ASP A 12 18.68 -35.08 -2.11
C ASP A 12 19.49 -35.26 -0.81
N ILE A 13 19.13 -34.56 0.27
CA ILE A 13 19.71 -34.75 1.61
C ILE A 13 19.35 -36.13 2.17
N VAL A 14 18.07 -36.54 2.08
CA VAL A 14 17.62 -37.87 2.53
C VAL A 14 18.32 -38.96 1.73
N GLU A 15 18.44 -38.80 0.42
CA GLU A 15 19.13 -39.74 -0.48
C GLU A 15 20.62 -39.94 -0.14
N LYS A 16 21.27 -38.93 0.45
CA LYS A 16 22.68 -39.02 0.87
C LYS A 16 22.86 -39.45 2.33
N ASN A 17 21.77 -39.60 3.08
CA ASN A 17 21.80 -39.89 4.51
C ASN A 17 21.00 -41.16 4.83
N ASP A 18 21.71 -42.27 5.02
CA ASP A 18 21.08 -43.58 5.23
C ASP A 18 20.24 -43.65 6.52
N GLU A 19 20.59 -42.88 7.57
CA GLU A 19 19.79 -42.80 8.79
C GLU A 19 18.42 -42.18 8.51
N LEU A 20 18.37 -41.12 7.69
CA LEU A 20 17.11 -40.48 7.31
C LEU A 20 16.27 -41.37 6.39
N LYS A 21 16.88 -42.09 5.43
CA LYS A 21 16.16 -43.04 4.57
C LYS A 21 15.44 -44.11 5.38
N GLN A 22 16.10 -44.64 6.40
CA GLN A 22 15.53 -45.70 7.24
C GLN A 22 14.39 -45.20 8.13
N LYS A 23 14.38 -43.91 8.48
CA LYS A 23 13.36 -43.31 9.36
C LYS A 23 12.12 -42.82 8.63
N LEU A 24 12.19 -42.55 7.33
CA LEU A 24 11.12 -41.90 6.57
C LEU A 24 10.49 -42.87 5.57
N ASN A 25 9.17 -43.06 5.67
CA ASN A 25 8.40 -43.80 4.66
C ASN A 25 7.75 -42.85 3.63
N GLU A 26 7.11 -43.42 2.61
CA GLU A 26 6.43 -42.66 1.55
C GLU A 26 5.40 -41.65 2.09
N LYS A 27 4.60 -42.04 3.10
CA LYS A 27 3.60 -41.15 3.70
C LYS A 27 4.25 -39.99 4.43
N ASP A 28 5.41 -40.20 5.05
CA ASP A 28 6.16 -39.14 5.72
C ASP A 28 6.76 -38.15 4.72
N LEU A 29 7.32 -38.64 3.61
CA LEU A 29 7.83 -37.79 2.54
C LEU A 29 6.71 -36.96 1.90
N ARG A 30 5.56 -37.58 1.60
CA ARG A 30 4.36 -36.87 1.12
C ARG A 30 3.88 -35.84 2.14
N PHE A 31 3.85 -36.19 3.43
CA PHE A 31 3.46 -35.27 4.49
C PHE A 31 4.40 -34.06 4.59
N ILE A 32 5.72 -34.27 4.53
CA ILE A 32 6.71 -33.18 4.56
C ILE A 32 6.56 -32.27 3.33
N LYS A 33 6.39 -32.85 2.13
CA LYS A 33 6.09 -32.08 0.91
C LYS A 33 4.88 -31.17 1.10
N GLU A 34 3.79 -31.74 1.60
CA GLU A 34 2.53 -31.04 1.85
C GLU A 34 2.68 -29.94 2.93
N LEU A 35 3.50 -30.14 3.96
CA LEU A 35 3.82 -29.10 4.95
C LEU A 35 4.58 -27.91 4.35
N ILE A 36 5.51 -28.16 3.42
CA ILE A 36 6.31 -27.11 2.75
C ILE A 36 5.47 -26.36 1.71
N GLU A 37 4.68 -27.10 0.92
CA GLU A 37 3.82 -26.50 -0.10
C GLU A 37 2.64 -25.75 0.51
N GLY A 38 2.17 -26.23 1.66
CA GLY A 38 0.95 -25.85 2.34
C GLY A 38 -0.26 -26.52 1.68
N VAL A 39 -1.18 -27.02 2.49
CA VAL A 39 -2.42 -27.66 2.02
C VAL A 39 -3.58 -26.70 2.24
N ASP A 40 -4.36 -26.42 1.20
CA ASP A 40 -5.61 -25.67 1.38
C ASP A 40 -6.65 -26.61 1.98
N THR A 41 -6.99 -26.38 3.24
CA THR A 41 -7.98 -27.17 3.96
C THR A 41 -9.37 -26.52 3.94
N ALA A 42 -9.61 -25.52 3.09
CA ALA A 42 -10.94 -24.95 2.91
C ALA A 42 -11.89 -25.88 2.12
N ASP A 43 -11.35 -26.78 1.29
CA ASP A 43 -12.12 -27.74 0.50
C ASP A 43 -12.93 -28.71 1.40
N PRO A 44 -14.20 -29.01 1.08
CA PRO A 44 -14.99 -30.05 1.76
C PRO A 44 -14.33 -31.44 1.73
N GLN A 45 -13.63 -31.78 0.66
CA GLN A 45 -12.90 -33.04 0.52
C GLN A 45 -11.51 -32.91 1.14
N TRP A 46 -11.09 -33.95 1.88
CA TRP A 46 -9.75 -33.97 2.50
C TRP A 46 -8.67 -34.03 1.41
N PRO A 47 -7.83 -32.99 1.24
CA PRO A 47 -6.95 -32.87 0.07
C PRO A 47 -5.56 -33.49 0.28
N ALA A 48 -5.20 -33.84 1.52
CA ALA A 48 -3.87 -34.33 1.84
C ALA A 48 -3.78 -35.87 1.83
N THR A 49 -2.64 -36.38 1.40
CA THR A 49 -2.34 -37.82 1.30
C THR A 49 -1.37 -38.29 2.38
N GLY A 50 -0.51 -37.40 2.89
CA GLY A 50 0.51 -37.75 3.89
C GLY A 50 -0.08 -38.09 5.26
N ARG A 51 -1.16 -37.42 5.67
CA ARG A 51 -1.91 -37.67 6.91
C ARG A 51 -3.41 -37.55 6.67
N SER A 52 -4.20 -38.21 7.50
CA SER A 52 -5.66 -38.13 7.43
C SER A 52 -6.22 -36.93 8.21
N LYS A 53 -7.51 -36.63 7.98
CA LYS A 53 -8.21 -35.46 8.54
C LYS A 53 -8.18 -35.32 10.07
N ASN A 54 -7.93 -36.41 10.81
CA ASN A 54 -7.79 -36.36 12.27
C ASN A 54 -6.47 -35.72 12.73
N LYS A 55 -5.50 -35.58 11.81
CA LYS A 55 -4.21 -34.92 12.02
C LYS A 55 -4.12 -33.59 11.26
N ALA A 56 -5.26 -33.01 10.87
CA ALA A 56 -5.32 -31.77 10.09
C ALA A 56 -4.57 -30.60 10.74
N PHE A 57 -4.66 -30.46 12.06
CA PHE A 57 -3.92 -29.47 12.86
C PHE A 57 -2.40 -29.46 12.62
N LEU A 58 -1.80 -30.56 12.16
CA LEU A 58 -0.36 -30.57 11.86
C LEU A 58 -0.01 -29.70 10.63
N TYR A 59 -0.94 -29.58 9.67
CA TYR A 59 -0.77 -28.72 8.49
C TYR A 59 -0.95 -27.23 8.79
N GLU A 60 -1.37 -26.90 10.01
CA GLU A 60 -1.51 -25.51 10.49
C GLU A 60 -0.23 -25.00 11.18
N ILE A 61 0.82 -25.83 11.30
CA ILE A 61 2.04 -25.49 12.04
C ILE A 61 3.07 -24.77 11.16
N VAL A 62 3.41 -25.34 10.00
CA VAL A 62 4.57 -24.89 9.20
C VAL A 62 4.18 -23.82 8.17
N ILE A 63 3.24 -24.12 7.28
CA ILE A 63 2.68 -23.18 6.29
C ILE A 63 1.15 -23.29 6.35
N ASN A 64 0.53 -22.39 7.10
CA ASN A 64 -0.89 -22.47 7.38
C ASN A 64 -1.70 -21.73 6.31
N LYS A 65 -2.21 -22.44 5.30
CA LYS A 65 -3.06 -21.82 4.25
C LYS A 65 -4.47 -21.47 4.73
N TRP A 66 -4.91 -21.97 5.88
CA TRP A 66 -6.25 -21.74 6.39
C TRP A 66 -6.43 -20.31 6.95
N ASN A 67 -5.47 -19.86 7.77
CA ASN A 67 -5.50 -18.51 8.35
C ASN A 67 -4.14 -17.81 8.41
N GLY A 68 -3.05 -18.47 8.02
CA GLY A 68 -1.71 -17.90 8.02
C GLY A 68 -1.11 -17.66 9.39
N ILE A 69 -1.59 -18.32 10.43
CA ILE A 69 -0.91 -18.35 11.74
C ILE A 69 -0.01 -19.58 11.75
N ASP A 70 1.29 -19.38 11.55
CA ASP A 70 2.30 -20.43 11.46
C ASP A 70 3.64 -20.03 12.07
N VAL A 71 4.46 -21.02 12.41
CA VAL A 71 5.76 -20.80 13.06
C VAL A 71 6.79 -20.14 12.13
N HIS A 72 6.61 -20.28 10.82
CA HIS A 72 7.43 -19.59 9.82
C HIS A 72 7.33 -18.07 10.01
N ARG A 73 6.12 -17.54 10.19
CA ARG A 73 5.89 -16.12 10.50
C ARG A 73 6.47 -15.69 11.84
N TRP A 74 6.29 -16.52 12.86
CA TRP A 74 6.74 -16.17 14.21
C TRP A 74 8.25 -15.95 14.26
N ASP A 75 9.02 -16.82 13.60
CA ASP A 75 10.48 -16.71 13.52
C ASP A 75 10.90 -15.44 12.80
N TYR A 76 10.44 -15.22 11.55
CA TYR A 76 10.91 -14.07 10.79
C TYR A 76 10.42 -12.75 11.37
N PHE A 77 9.25 -12.69 12.03
CA PHE A 77 8.84 -11.50 12.75
C PHE A 77 9.82 -11.16 13.87
N ALA A 78 10.15 -12.12 14.74
CA ALA A 78 11.08 -11.89 15.84
C ALA A 78 12.49 -11.56 15.33
N ARG A 79 12.97 -12.33 14.35
CA ARG A 79 14.30 -12.18 13.75
C ARG A 79 14.44 -10.84 13.04
N ASP A 80 13.50 -10.49 12.17
CA ASP A 80 13.62 -9.28 11.35
C ASP A 80 13.40 -8.03 12.18
N CYS A 81 12.44 -8.04 13.12
CA CYS A 81 12.28 -6.96 14.10
C CYS A 81 13.57 -6.70 14.87
N HIS A 82 14.23 -7.76 15.35
CA HIS A 82 15.51 -7.64 16.05
C HIS A 82 16.61 -7.00 15.18
N HIS A 83 16.81 -7.49 13.95
CA HIS A 83 17.88 -7.00 13.07
C HIS A 83 17.59 -5.64 12.43
N LEU A 84 16.32 -5.28 12.26
CA LEU A 84 15.89 -4.00 11.70
C LEU A 84 15.72 -2.91 12.75
N GLY A 85 15.72 -3.26 14.05
CA GLY A 85 15.44 -2.31 15.13
C GLY A 85 13.98 -1.87 15.19
N ILE A 86 13.06 -2.69 14.68
CA ILE A 86 11.61 -2.46 14.72
C ILE A 86 11.03 -3.24 15.90
N PRO A 87 10.21 -2.64 16.78
CA PRO A 87 9.57 -3.39 17.85
C PRO A 87 8.61 -4.46 17.32
N ASN A 88 8.75 -5.69 17.79
CA ASN A 88 7.78 -6.75 17.54
C ASN A 88 6.65 -6.66 18.59
N SER A 89 5.42 -6.31 18.18
CA SER A 89 4.27 -6.28 19.08
C SER A 89 3.66 -7.66 19.33
N PHE A 90 4.04 -8.67 18.55
CA PHE A 90 3.48 -10.00 18.63
C PHE A 90 4.27 -10.93 19.55
N ASP A 91 3.59 -11.45 20.57
CA ASP A 91 4.13 -12.44 21.50
C ASP A 91 3.75 -13.87 21.08
N HIS A 92 4.67 -14.51 20.36
CA HIS A 92 4.49 -15.89 19.89
C HIS A 92 4.51 -16.91 21.02
N GLN A 93 5.23 -16.67 22.13
CA GLN A 93 5.29 -17.60 23.26
C GLN A 93 3.93 -17.65 23.96
N ARG A 94 3.34 -16.48 24.23
CA ARG A 94 1.99 -16.38 24.79
C ARG A 94 0.93 -17.02 23.89
N LEU A 95 1.04 -16.86 22.56
CA LEU A 95 0.12 -17.51 21.64
C LEU A 95 0.27 -19.04 21.68
N LEU A 96 1.51 -19.53 21.64
CA LEU A 96 1.84 -20.96 21.69
C LEU A 96 1.35 -21.63 22.98
N GLU A 97 1.60 -21.03 24.15
CA GLU A 97 1.12 -21.53 25.45
C GLU A 97 -0.41 -21.63 25.52
N SER A 98 -1.10 -20.83 24.73
CA SER A 98 -2.56 -20.81 24.67
C SER A 98 -3.15 -21.84 23.71
N ALA A 99 -2.35 -22.44 22.84
CA ALA A 99 -2.80 -23.30 21.76
C ALA A 99 -3.31 -24.66 22.27
N ARG A 100 -4.43 -25.13 21.72
CA ARG A 100 -5.00 -26.47 21.94
C ARG A 100 -5.58 -27.02 20.66
N VAL A 101 -5.75 -28.34 20.58
CA VAL A 101 -6.43 -28.97 19.46
C VAL A 101 -7.89 -29.23 19.83
N CYS A 102 -8.83 -28.66 19.07
CA CYS A 102 -10.26 -28.90 19.21
C CYS A 102 -10.84 -29.45 17.90
N LYS A 103 -11.95 -30.19 18.01
CA LYS A 103 -12.62 -30.78 16.84
C LYS A 103 -13.70 -29.83 16.32
N VAL A 104 -13.57 -29.39 15.08
CA VAL A 104 -14.54 -28.53 14.38
C VAL A 104 -14.88 -29.15 13.04
N ASN A 105 -16.18 -29.27 12.74
CA ASN A 105 -16.68 -29.86 11.47
C ASN A 105 -16.01 -31.19 11.11
N GLY A 106 -15.78 -32.05 12.10
CA GLY A 106 -15.18 -33.37 11.90
C GLY A 106 -13.65 -33.40 11.73
N ARG A 107 -12.96 -32.26 11.86
CA ARG A 107 -11.50 -32.12 11.75
C ARG A 107 -10.91 -31.54 13.01
N ASN A 108 -9.65 -31.87 13.29
CA ASN A 108 -8.92 -31.33 14.42
C ASN A 108 -8.17 -30.06 13.97
N HIS A 109 -8.46 -28.93 14.61
CA HIS A 109 -7.88 -27.62 14.33
C HIS A 109 -7.10 -27.10 15.56
N ILE A 110 -6.04 -26.34 15.32
CA ILE A 110 -5.39 -25.54 16.35
C ILE A 110 -6.33 -24.39 16.71
N CYS A 111 -6.64 -24.29 18.00
CA CYS A 111 -7.51 -23.28 18.58
C CYS A 111 -6.75 -22.54 19.69
N PHE A 112 -7.03 -21.25 19.85
CA PHE A 112 -6.37 -20.41 20.85
C PHE A 112 -7.31 -20.01 21.99
N ARG A 113 -6.74 -19.64 23.13
CA ARG A 113 -7.51 -19.12 24.26
C ARG A 113 -8.18 -17.80 23.84
N ASP A 114 -9.49 -17.69 23.95
CA ASP A 114 -10.27 -16.46 23.70
C ASP A 114 -9.58 -15.13 24.08
N LYS A 115 -8.95 -15.05 25.27
CA LYS A 115 -8.24 -13.86 25.75
C LYS A 115 -7.02 -13.39 24.93
N VAL A 116 -6.62 -14.11 23.89
CA VAL A 116 -5.45 -13.78 23.04
C VAL A 116 -5.84 -13.32 21.64
N ALA A 117 -7.13 -13.03 21.40
CA ALA A 117 -7.61 -12.53 20.12
C ALA A 117 -6.93 -11.22 19.71
N ASP A 118 -6.63 -10.35 20.67
CA ASP A 118 -5.82 -9.14 20.52
C ASP A 118 -4.40 -9.44 20.02
N ASN A 119 -3.72 -10.43 20.62
CA ASN A 119 -2.37 -10.85 20.22
C ASN A 119 -2.35 -11.41 18.78
N VAL A 120 -3.44 -12.00 18.30
CA VAL A 120 -3.57 -12.39 16.88
C VAL A 120 -3.64 -11.17 15.98
N TYR A 121 -4.36 -10.12 16.35
CA TYR A 121 -4.32 -8.85 15.61
C TYR A 121 -2.91 -8.23 15.64
N ASP A 122 -2.21 -8.28 16.76
CA ASP A 122 -0.83 -7.79 16.87
C ASP A 122 0.15 -8.54 15.96
N MET A 123 -0.08 -9.85 15.72
CA MET A 123 0.66 -10.63 14.73
C MET A 123 0.56 -10.01 13.34
N PHE A 124 -0.66 -9.69 12.91
CA PHE A 124 -0.90 -9.14 11.58
C PHE A 124 -0.56 -7.65 11.47
N ARG A 125 -0.64 -6.90 12.58
CA ARG A 125 -0.09 -5.55 12.67
C ARG A 125 1.44 -5.55 12.54
N THR A 126 2.11 -6.52 13.15
CA THR A 126 3.57 -6.70 13.00
C THR A 126 3.92 -6.99 11.54
N GLN A 127 3.16 -7.88 10.88
CA GLN A 127 3.32 -8.12 9.44
C GLN A 127 3.21 -6.82 8.65
N TYR A 128 2.12 -6.06 8.81
CA TYR A 128 1.93 -4.80 8.13
C TYR A 128 3.09 -3.81 8.37
N THR A 129 3.56 -3.72 9.63
CA THR A 129 4.68 -2.84 10.02
C THR A 129 5.96 -3.22 9.29
N LEU A 130 6.32 -4.52 9.27
CA LEU A 130 7.51 -5.00 8.57
C LEU A 130 7.41 -4.79 7.06
N TYR A 131 6.25 -5.05 6.46
CA TYR A 131 6.04 -4.83 5.03
C TYR A 131 6.13 -3.34 4.66
N SER A 132 5.45 -2.47 5.40
CA SER A 132 5.42 -1.03 5.11
C SER A 132 6.77 -0.34 5.36
N GLN A 133 7.45 -0.68 6.45
CA GLN A 133 8.67 0.02 6.87
C GLN A 133 9.95 -0.59 6.31
N ALA A 134 9.99 -1.90 6.04
CA ALA A 134 11.20 -2.60 5.64
C ALA A 134 11.07 -3.32 4.28
N TYR A 135 10.22 -4.35 4.17
CA TYR A 135 10.23 -5.23 2.99
C TYR A 135 9.79 -4.53 1.70
N GLN A 136 8.91 -3.53 1.82
CA GLN A 136 8.48 -2.69 0.71
C GLN A 136 9.09 -1.29 0.81
N HIS A 137 10.24 -1.11 1.47
CA HIS A 137 10.88 0.19 1.53
C HIS A 137 11.28 0.66 0.12
N LYS A 138 10.90 1.89 -0.24
CA LYS A 138 11.07 2.46 -1.60
C LYS A 138 12.47 2.29 -2.19
N ILE A 139 13.51 2.49 -1.37
CA ILE A 139 14.88 2.34 -1.86
C ILE A 139 15.31 0.87 -1.94
N GLY A 140 14.76 0.00 -1.09
CA GLY A 140 14.96 -1.45 -1.15
C GLY A 140 14.39 -2.00 -2.46
N ASN A 141 13.13 -1.68 -2.77
CA ASN A 141 12.46 -2.09 -4.01
C ASN A 141 13.23 -1.64 -5.27
N ILE A 142 13.67 -0.38 -5.31
CA ILE A 142 14.47 0.13 -6.45
C ILE A 142 15.81 -0.61 -6.57
N SER A 143 16.48 -0.87 -5.45
CA SER A 143 17.76 -1.59 -5.45
C SER A 143 17.55 -3.03 -5.94
N GLN A 144 16.52 -3.71 -5.45
CA GLN A 144 16.14 -5.05 -5.88
C GLN A 144 15.81 -5.09 -7.37
N LYS A 145 15.05 -4.11 -7.89
CA LYS A 145 14.73 -4.01 -9.32
C LYS A 145 16.00 -3.91 -10.17
N LYS A 146 16.96 -3.05 -9.79
CA LYS A 146 18.25 -2.96 -10.50
C LYS A 146 19.06 -4.25 -10.44
N ILE A 147 19.05 -4.95 -9.31
CA ILE A 147 19.72 -6.26 -9.17
C ILE A 147 19.06 -7.28 -10.10
N ILE A 148 17.72 -7.34 -10.14
CA ILE A 148 16.98 -8.22 -11.07
C ILE A 148 17.34 -7.88 -12.52
N ASP A 149 17.34 -6.61 -12.91
CA ASP A 149 17.71 -6.18 -14.26
C ASP A 149 19.14 -6.60 -14.62
N ALA A 150 20.08 -6.52 -13.67
CA ALA A 150 21.45 -6.99 -13.86
C ALA A 150 21.53 -8.52 -14.04
N LEU A 151 20.80 -9.29 -13.21
CA LEU A 151 20.76 -10.75 -13.31
C LEU A 151 20.13 -11.21 -14.64
N LEU A 152 19.09 -10.52 -15.10
CA LEU A 152 18.45 -10.80 -16.39
C LEU A 152 19.41 -10.56 -17.57
N GLU A 153 20.21 -9.49 -17.50
CA GLU A 153 21.20 -9.18 -18.54
C GLU A 153 22.42 -10.12 -18.50
N ALA A 154 22.79 -10.61 -17.32
CA ALA A 154 23.87 -11.59 -17.15
C ALA A 154 23.45 -13.03 -17.50
N ARG A 155 22.15 -13.29 -17.66
CA ARG A 155 21.56 -14.63 -17.76
C ARG A 155 22.20 -15.50 -18.84
N ASP A 156 22.41 -14.95 -20.04
CA ASP A 156 22.92 -15.71 -21.19
C ASP A 156 24.42 -16.05 -21.03
N LYS A 157 25.15 -15.32 -20.18
CA LYS A 157 26.56 -15.52 -19.89
C LYS A 157 26.79 -16.38 -18.65
N LEU A 158 25.84 -16.41 -17.73
CA LEU A 158 25.90 -17.17 -16.49
C LEU A 158 24.72 -18.15 -16.42
N PRO A 159 24.84 -19.34 -17.04
CA PRO A 159 23.75 -20.32 -17.16
C PRO A 159 23.14 -20.75 -15.81
N LYS A 160 23.91 -20.72 -14.72
CA LYS A 160 23.42 -21.01 -13.36
C LYS A 160 22.32 -20.08 -12.86
N ILE A 161 22.15 -18.90 -13.46
CA ILE A 161 21.04 -17.97 -13.16
C ILE A 161 19.75 -18.38 -13.88
N SER A 162 19.84 -19.24 -14.91
CA SER A 162 18.66 -19.63 -15.68
C SER A 162 17.66 -20.43 -14.84
N PRO A 163 16.35 -20.15 -14.99
CA PRO A 163 15.32 -20.80 -14.21
C PRO A 163 15.21 -22.29 -14.58
N ILE A 164 15.14 -23.14 -13.56
CA ILE A 164 14.85 -24.57 -13.71
C ILE A 164 13.34 -24.76 -13.88
N ALA A 165 12.95 -25.55 -14.88
CA ALA A 165 11.54 -25.83 -15.14
C ALA A 165 10.90 -26.58 -13.96
N VAL A 166 9.78 -26.06 -13.45
CA VAL A 166 9.08 -26.66 -12.30
C VAL A 166 8.55 -28.05 -12.61
N SER A 167 8.09 -28.30 -13.85
CA SER A 167 7.65 -29.63 -14.29
C SER A 167 8.77 -30.67 -14.18
N LYS A 168 9.97 -30.34 -14.66
CA LYS A 168 11.16 -31.21 -14.59
C LYS A 168 11.49 -31.60 -13.15
N LEU A 169 11.40 -30.66 -12.22
CA LEU A 169 11.58 -30.92 -10.78
C LEU A 169 10.48 -31.83 -10.21
N GLN A 170 9.23 -31.61 -10.60
CA GLN A 170 8.08 -32.35 -10.08
C GLN A 170 8.13 -33.83 -10.48
N ASP A 171 8.48 -34.11 -11.73
CA ASP A 171 8.62 -35.49 -12.24
C ASP A 171 9.76 -36.24 -11.52
N ASP A 172 10.86 -35.53 -11.25
CA ASP A 172 12.02 -36.07 -10.54
C ASP A 172 11.75 -36.33 -9.05
N ILE A 173 10.99 -35.45 -8.39
CA ILE A 173 10.54 -35.63 -7.00
C ILE A 173 9.83 -36.97 -6.83
N GLU A 174 8.87 -37.27 -7.72
CA GLU A 174 8.11 -38.52 -7.64
C GLU A 174 9.02 -39.74 -7.87
N ARG A 175 10.04 -39.62 -8.73
CA ARG A 175 11.05 -40.67 -8.94
C ARG A 175 11.90 -40.88 -7.68
N LYS A 176 12.43 -39.81 -7.09
CA LYS A 176 13.24 -39.86 -5.86
C LYS A 176 12.46 -40.45 -4.69
N ILE A 177 11.18 -40.11 -4.52
CA ILE A 177 10.33 -40.72 -3.48
C ILE A 177 10.30 -42.24 -3.67
N ARG A 178 9.96 -42.74 -4.87
CA ARG A 178 9.89 -44.18 -5.16
C ARG A 178 11.21 -44.90 -4.90
N TRP A 179 12.33 -44.24 -5.21
CA TRP A 179 13.67 -44.77 -5.00
C TRP A 179 14.02 -44.86 -3.51
N ILE A 180 13.84 -43.77 -2.74
CA ILE A 180 14.09 -43.74 -1.29
C ILE A 180 13.28 -44.82 -0.57
N THR A 181 12.06 -45.08 -1.03
CA THR A 181 11.15 -46.06 -0.41
C THR A 181 11.30 -47.48 -0.97
N GLY A 182 12.22 -47.72 -1.91
CA GLY A 182 12.51 -49.06 -2.46
C GLY A 182 11.42 -49.67 -3.34
N VAL A 183 10.58 -48.86 -3.98
CA VAL A 183 9.39 -49.30 -4.75
C VAL A 183 9.72 -49.58 -6.24
N SER A 184 10.94 -49.32 -6.72
CA SER A 184 11.28 -49.46 -8.16
C SER A 184 12.72 -49.94 -8.42
N SER A 185 12.90 -50.72 -9.49
CA SER A 185 14.18 -51.09 -10.12
C SER A 185 14.47 -50.20 -11.34
N HIS A 186 15.70 -49.71 -11.50
CA HIS A 186 16.12 -48.73 -12.52
C HIS A 186 15.85 -49.15 -13.97
N THR A 187 15.57 -48.16 -14.83
CA THR A 187 15.73 -48.26 -16.29
C THR A 187 16.86 -47.33 -16.75
N HIS A 188 17.54 -47.65 -17.86
CA HIS A 188 18.72 -46.91 -18.34
C HIS A 188 18.43 -45.44 -18.73
N GLU A 189 17.21 -45.13 -19.16
CA GLU A 189 16.78 -43.76 -19.52
C GLU A 189 16.48 -42.89 -18.29
N ASP A 190 16.09 -43.50 -17.16
CA ASP A 190 15.86 -42.79 -15.89
C ASP A 190 17.17 -42.21 -15.33
N ASP A 191 18.29 -42.87 -15.57
CA ASP A 191 19.61 -42.51 -15.02
C ASP A 191 20.22 -41.28 -15.72
N GLU A 192 20.10 -41.15 -17.05
CA GLU A 192 20.67 -40.01 -17.79
C GLU A 192 19.95 -38.69 -17.50
N ASN A 193 18.61 -38.67 -17.55
CA ASN A 193 17.81 -37.48 -17.25
C ASN A 193 17.93 -37.04 -15.78
N SER A 194 17.99 -38.01 -14.86
CA SER A 194 18.31 -37.78 -13.45
C SER A 194 19.69 -37.12 -13.31
N THR A 195 20.69 -37.60 -14.05
CA THR A 195 22.07 -37.10 -13.97
C THR A 195 22.20 -35.64 -14.43
N GLU A 196 21.51 -35.24 -15.50
CA GLU A 196 21.51 -33.85 -15.96
C GLU A 196 20.79 -32.92 -14.98
N LEU A 197 19.59 -33.27 -14.49
CA LEU A 197 18.89 -32.44 -13.50
C LEU A 197 19.68 -32.33 -12.20
N ASN A 198 20.30 -33.42 -11.74
CA ASN A 198 21.17 -33.40 -10.58
C ASN A 198 22.36 -32.45 -10.79
N ARG A 199 22.91 -32.34 -12.00
CA ARG A 199 23.95 -31.35 -12.34
C ARG A 199 23.39 -29.92 -12.26
N GLU A 200 22.24 -29.65 -12.85
CA GLU A 200 21.59 -28.33 -12.78
C GLU A 200 21.29 -27.90 -11.34
N MET A 201 20.75 -28.81 -10.52
CA MET A 201 20.45 -28.54 -9.11
C MET A 201 21.71 -28.37 -8.26
N ARG A 202 22.82 -29.05 -8.60
CA ARG A 202 24.13 -28.80 -7.97
C ARG A 202 24.65 -27.40 -8.27
N GLU A 203 24.44 -26.89 -9.48
CA GLU A 203 24.78 -25.51 -9.82
C GLU A 203 23.83 -24.51 -9.15
N PHE A 204 22.53 -24.82 -9.09
CA PHE A 204 21.56 -24.03 -8.33
C PHE A 204 21.90 -23.95 -6.84
N ALA A 205 22.36 -25.03 -6.22
CA ALA A 205 22.79 -25.04 -4.82
C ALA A 205 24.01 -24.13 -4.55
N LYS A 206 24.81 -23.82 -5.57
CA LYS A 206 25.91 -22.86 -5.50
C LYS A 206 25.48 -21.43 -5.82
N LEU A 207 24.28 -21.23 -6.36
CA LEU A 207 23.73 -19.92 -6.66
C LEU A 207 23.34 -19.23 -5.34
N THR A 208 24.20 -18.34 -4.90
CA THR A 208 24.03 -17.53 -3.68
C THR A 208 24.20 -16.05 -4.02
N ASP A 209 24.09 -15.18 -3.02
CA ASP A 209 24.31 -13.74 -3.15
C ASP A 209 25.72 -13.39 -3.68
N HIS A 210 26.68 -14.32 -3.63
CA HIS A 210 27.99 -14.18 -4.28
C HIS A 210 27.89 -13.88 -5.78
N ILE A 211 26.79 -14.25 -6.45
CA ILE A 211 26.55 -13.88 -7.85
C ILE A 211 26.60 -12.37 -8.09
N PHE A 212 26.25 -11.57 -7.07
CA PHE A 212 26.36 -10.13 -7.11
C PHE A 212 27.82 -9.70 -7.28
N GLU A 213 28.72 -10.23 -6.45
CA GLU A 213 30.15 -9.93 -6.50
C GLU A 213 30.81 -10.48 -7.76
N GLU A 214 30.42 -11.69 -8.18
CA GLU A 214 30.90 -12.33 -9.41
C GLU A 214 30.62 -11.46 -10.64
N ILE A 215 29.41 -10.90 -10.76
CA ILE A 215 29.08 -9.96 -11.85
C ILE A 215 29.81 -8.62 -11.66
N LEU A 216 29.81 -8.08 -10.43
CA LEU A 216 30.36 -6.76 -10.14
C LEU A 216 31.88 -6.68 -10.41
N TYR A 217 32.62 -7.74 -10.12
CA TYR A 217 34.08 -7.79 -10.27
C TYR A 217 34.55 -8.52 -11.53
N SER A 218 33.63 -9.01 -12.38
CA SER A 218 34.00 -9.66 -13.63
C SER A 218 34.69 -8.70 -14.60
N SER A 219 35.75 -9.18 -15.26
CA SER A 219 36.39 -8.48 -16.39
C SER A 219 35.76 -8.81 -17.75
N ASP A 220 34.75 -9.69 -17.80
CA ASP A 220 34.09 -10.09 -19.05
C ASP A 220 33.30 -8.92 -19.65
N VAL A 221 33.61 -8.59 -20.91
CA VAL A 221 32.91 -7.57 -21.70
C VAL A 221 31.43 -7.92 -21.88
N GLY A 222 31.09 -9.21 -21.96
CA GLY A 222 29.72 -9.68 -22.05
C GLY A 222 28.86 -9.38 -20.81
N LEU A 223 29.49 -9.05 -19.68
CA LEU A 223 28.81 -8.68 -18.43
C LEU A 223 28.86 -7.19 -18.11
N GLU A 224 29.40 -6.35 -19.00
CA GLU A 224 29.57 -4.91 -18.76
C GLU A 224 28.25 -4.20 -18.41
N GLY A 225 27.17 -4.52 -19.12
CA GLY A 225 25.85 -3.92 -18.88
C GLY A 225 25.27 -4.29 -17.51
N ALA A 226 25.37 -5.57 -17.13
CA ALA A 226 24.93 -6.05 -15.82
C ALA A 226 25.79 -5.45 -14.69
N ARG A 227 27.11 -5.44 -14.88
CA ARG A 227 28.08 -4.83 -13.96
C ARG A 227 27.77 -3.37 -13.69
N LYS A 228 27.49 -2.58 -14.72
CA LYS A 228 27.13 -1.16 -14.59
C LYS A 228 25.86 -0.95 -13.74
N LYS A 229 24.87 -1.84 -13.86
CA LYS A 229 23.64 -1.80 -13.04
C LYS A 229 23.94 -2.11 -11.56
N LEU A 230 24.82 -3.07 -11.26
CA LEU A 230 25.25 -3.34 -9.89
C LEU A 230 26.12 -2.22 -9.32
N GLU A 231 27.01 -1.64 -10.12
CA GLU A 231 27.78 -0.45 -9.73
C GLU A 231 26.88 0.73 -9.37
N ASP A 232 25.77 0.92 -10.08
CA ASP A 232 24.78 1.95 -9.73
C ASP A 232 24.18 1.72 -8.34
N VAL A 233 23.95 0.46 -7.95
CA VAL A 233 23.46 0.12 -6.62
C VAL A 233 24.51 0.49 -5.56
N VAL A 234 25.76 0.07 -5.76
CA VAL A 234 26.89 0.36 -4.84
C VAL A 234 27.17 1.85 -4.74
N LYS A 235 27.18 2.57 -5.86
CA LYS A 235 27.42 4.02 -5.95
C LYS A 235 26.17 4.86 -5.65
N ARG A 236 25.06 4.22 -5.25
CA ARG A 236 23.77 4.85 -4.93
C ARG A 236 23.16 5.72 -6.05
N ARG A 237 23.46 5.40 -7.31
CA ARG A 237 22.87 5.97 -8.53
C ARG A 237 21.54 5.30 -8.84
N LEU A 238 20.58 5.48 -7.94
CA LEU A 238 19.25 4.89 -8.00
C LEU A 238 18.22 5.91 -8.47
N PRO A 239 17.17 5.46 -9.21
CA PRO A 239 15.96 6.25 -9.39
C PRO A 239 15.47 6.87 -8.08
N LYS A 240 14.99 8.10 -8.17
CA LYS A 240 14.58 8.91 -7.03
C LYS A 240 13.07 8.82 -6.86
N CYS A 241 12.62 8.49 -5.65
CA CYS A 241 11.19 8.50 -5.36
C CYS A 241 10.69 9.94 -5.31
N VAL A 242 9.82 10.27 -6.26
CA VAL A 242 9.20 11.59 -6.39
C VAL A 242 8.11 11.77 -5.33
N GLY A 243 7.31 10.72 -5.11
CA GLY A 243 6.27 10.72 -4.09
C GLY A 243 5.52 9.39 -4.01
N GLU A 244 4.69 9.28 -2.99
CA GLU A 244 3.77 8.17 -2.76
C GLU A 244 2.34 8.69 -2.62
N THR A 245 1.36 7.93 -3.10
CA THR A 245 -0.08 8.23 -3.00
C THR A 245 -0.84 6.95 -2.69
N ARG A 246 -2.03 7.05 -2.09
CA ARG A 246 -2.88 5.89 -1.79
C ARG A 246 -3.95 5.72 -2.86
N LEU A 247 -4.06 4.49 -3.37
CA LEU A 247 -4.98 4.15 -4.44
C LEU A 247 -6.22 3.48 -3.85
N ILE A 248 -7.38 4.04 -4.17
CA ILE A 248 -8.66 3.46 -3.78
C ILE A 248 -9.02 2.36 -4.78
N LYS A 249 -9.39 1.18 -4.26
CA LYS A 249 -9.93 0.08 -5.07
C LYS A 249 -11.25 0.56 -5.69
N ARG A 250 -11.29 0.65 -7.03
CA ARG A 250 -12.55 0.76 -7.77
C ARG A 250 -12.96 -0.64 -8.19
N ASP A 251 -14.26 -0.93 -8.11
CA ASP A 251 -14.89 -2.27 -8.19
C ASP A 251 -14.58 -3.10 -9.46
N ASN A 252 -13.69 -2.66 -10.36
CA ASN A 252 -13.37 -3.33 -11.64
C ASN A 252 -11.86 -3.46 -11.95
N LEU A 253 -10.94 -3.16 -11.01
CA LEU A 253 -9.48 -3.25 -11.25
C LEU A 253 -8.83 -4.29 -10.32
N ASP A 254 -9.12 -5.57 -10.56
CA ASP A 254 -8.70 -6.68 -9.69
C ASP A 254 -7.21 -7.05 -9.74
N HIS A 255 -6.39 -6.33 -10.52
CA HIS A 255 -5.02 -6.74 -10.78
C HIS A 255 -4.03 -5.59 -10.56
N LYS A 256 -3.00 -5.85 -9.73
CA LYS A 256 -1.85 -4.95 -9.46
C LYS A 256 -1.27 -4.31 -10.75
N LYS A 257 -1.21 -5.08 -11.84
CA LYS A 257 -0.73 -4.61 -13.16
C LYS A 257 -1.65 -3.54 -13.76
N ALA A 258 -2.97 -3.73 -13.66
CA ALA A 258 -3.94 -2.76 -14.15
C ALA A 258 -3.93 -1.47 -13.32
N LEU A 259 -3.83 -1.59 -11.98
CA LEU A 259 -3.63 -0.43 -11.10
C LEU A 259 -2.35 0.35 -11.45
N ASN A 260 -1.25 -0.35 -11.71
CA ASN A 260 0.00 0.29 -12.11
C ASN A 260 -0.12 1.05 -13.43
N GLN A 261 -0.81 0.46 -14.42
CA GLN A 261 -1.05 1.15 -15.69
C GLN A 261 -1.95 2.38 -15.51
N THR A 262 -2.97 2.29 -14.67
CA THR A 262 -3.84 3.42 -14.33
C THR A 262 -3.04 4.54 -13.66
N LEU A 263 -2.19 4.21 -12.69
CA LEU A 263 -1.30 5.16 -12.03
C LEU A 263 -0.36 5.84 -13.04
N GLN A 264 0.29 5.08 -13.91
CA GLN A 264 1.13 5.63 -14.97
C GLN A 264 0.37 6.60 -15.89
N ASN A 265 -0.85 6.25 -16.28
CA ASN A 265 -1.68 7.09 -17.14
C ASN A 265 -2.11 8.40 -16.44
N MET A 266 -2.48 8.31 -15.15
CA MET A 266 -2.83 9.49 -14.34
C MET A 266 -1.62 10.42 -14.18
N TRP A 267 -0.45 9.84 -13.86
CA TRP A 267 0.81 10.58 -13.75
C TRP A 267 1.19 11.28 -15.06
N ASN A 268 1.15 10.56 -16.19
CA ASN A 268 1.46 11.12 -17.50
C ASN A 268 0.58 12.33 -17.86
N LYS A 269 -0.71 12.29 -17.51
CA LYS A 269 -1.64 13.42 -17.69
C LYS A 269 -1.30 14.59 -16.78
N ALA A 270 -0.88 14.33 -15.53
CA ALA A 270 -0.44 15.38 -14.62
C ALA A 270 0.80 16.09 -15.18
N VAL A 271 1.79 15.34 -15.65
CA VAL A 271 3.00 15.89 -16.30
C VAL A 271 2.66 16.76 -17.52
N ASP A 272 1.71 16.34 -18.36
CA ASP A 272 1.26 17.16 -19.50
C ASP A 272 0.67 18.50 -19.09
N GLU A 273 -0.19 18.52 -18.09
CA GLU A 273 -0.80 19.75 -17.58
C GLU A 273 0.25 20.62 -16.88
N TRP A 274 1.18 20.03 -16.13
CA TRP A 274 2.28 20.73 -15.47
C TRP A 274 3.17 21.46 -16.47
N ASN A 275 3.63 20.77 -17.53
CA ASN A 275 4.48 21.37 -18.57
C ASN A 275 3.79 22.54 -19.31
N LYS A 276 2.45 22.53 -19.39
CA LYS A 276 1.69 23.66 -19.97
C LYS A 276 1.64 24.87 -19.04
N LEU A 277 1.57 24.64 -17.73
CA LEU A 277 1.52 25.69 -16.71
C LEU A 277 2.91 26.30 -16.44
N HIS A 278 3.96 25.50 -16.56
CA HIS A 278 5.34 25.87 -16.24
C HIS A 278 6.25 25.74 -17.46
N PRO A 279 6.12 26.61 -18.49
CA PRO A 279 6.89 26.48 -19.74
C PRO A 279 8.40 26.66 -19.59
N ALA A 280 8.88 27.19 -18.46
CA ALA A 280 10.29 27.29 -18.13
C ALA A 280 10.91 25.92 -17.73
N VAL A 281 10.08 24.92 -17.44
CA VAL A 281 10.46 23.59 -16.99
C VAL A 281 9.85 22.56 -17.93
N PHE A 282 10.60 21.52 -18.29
CA PHE A 282 10.08 20.42 -19.09
C PHE A 282 10.37 19.07 -18.45
N LEU A 283 9.31 18.41 -17.99
CA LEU A 283 9.37 17.04 -17.49
C LEU A 283 9.01 16.06 -18.61
N ASP A 284 9.95 15.20 -19.01
CA ASP A 284 9.67 14.16 -20.01
C ASP A 284 9.13 12.90 -19.32
N LYS A 285 7.94 12.45 -19.76
CA LYS A 285 7.25 11.28 -19.20
C LYS A 285 8.08 10.01 -19.26
N LYS A 286 9.01 9.88 -20.22
CA LYS A 286 9.88 8.70 -20.36
C LYS A 286 10.86 8.54 -19.20
N ASP A 287 11.12 9.63 -18.46
CA ASP A 287 12.04 9.65 -17.33
C ASP A 287 11.35 9.24 -16.01
N PHE A 288 10.08 8.82 -16.09
CA PHE A 288 9.31 8.38 -14.92
C PHE A 288 8.86 6.93 -15.04
N SER A 289 8.87 6.25 -13.91
CA SER A 289 8.26 4.93 -13.77
C SER A 289 7.36 4.88 -12.54
N THR A 290 6.33 4.05 -12.60
CA THR A 290 5.38 3.85 -11.51
C THR A 290 5.42 2.44 -10.97
N GLU A 291 5.15 2.32 -9.67
CA GLU A 291 5.03 1.05 -8.96
C GLU A 291 3.83 1.11 -8.03
N VAL A 292 2.95 0.10 -8.11
CA VAL A 292 1.89 -0.12 -7.12
C VAL A 292 2.30 -1.23 -6.18
N ILE A 293 2.15 -1.00 -4.89
CA ILE A 293 2.43 -1.95 -3.82
C ILE A 293 1.13 -2.25 -3.12
N GLN A 294 0.89 -3.53 -2.86
CA GLN A 294 -0.23 -3.99 -2.06
C GLN A 294 0.30 -4.30 -0.68
N LEU A 295 -0.25 -3.65 0.34
CA LEU A 295 0.06 -3.90 1.75
C LEU A 295 -1.16 -4.56 2.37
N ASP A 296 -0.99 -5.79 2.82
CA ASP A 296 -2.04 -6.57 3.47
C ASP A 296 -1.73 -6.72 4.96
N CYS A 297 -2.72 -6.40 5.79
CA CYS A 297 -2.76 -6.74 7.22
C CYS A 297 -3.30 -8.16 7.45
N THR A 298 -3.22 -9.05 6.47
CA THR A 298 -3.73 -10.43 6.57
C THR A 298 -2.98 -11.44 5.71
N HIS A 299 -3.29 -12.72 5.96
CA HIS A 299 -2.92 -13.83 5.09
C HIS A 299 -3.75 -13.90 3.80
N SER A 300 -5.03 -13.54 3.87
CA SER A 300 -5.94 -13.55 2.74
C SER A 300 -6.42 -12.13 2.47
N THR A 301 -6.01 -11.57 1.33
CA THR A 301 -6.29 -10.18 0.91
C THR A 301 -7.68 -9.71 1.29
N GLY A 302 -7.76 -8.60 2.01
CA GLY A 302 -9.01 -7.90 2.36
C GLY A 302 -9.90 -8.59 3.39
N LYS A 303 -9.55 -9.78 3.91
CA LYS A 303 -10.33 -10.45 4.97
C LYS A 303 -9.86 -10.00 6.34
N ASN A 304 -10.71 -10.13 7.37
CA ASN A 304 -10.32 -9.88 8.75
C ASN A 304 -9.46 -11.06 9.27
N PRO A 305 -8.32 -10.80 9.93
CA PRO A 305 -7.36 -11.84 10.33
C PRO A 305 -7.93 -12.94 11.24
N ILE A 306 -8.94 -12.63 12.06
CA ILE A 306 -9.50 -13.59 13.02
C ILE A 306 -10.70 -14.38 12.48
N ASP A 307 -11.23 -14.05 11.29
CA ASP A 307 -12.46 -14.68 10.77
C ASP A 307 -12.32 -16.20 10.60
N ASN A 308 -11.10 -16.66 10.32
CA ASN A 308 -10.74 -18.08 10.19
C ASN A 308 -9.92 -18.60 11.38
N VAL A 309 -10.03 -17.97 12.54
CA VAL A 309 -9.37 -18.43 13.77
C VAL A 309 -10.41 -19.03 14.70
N TYR A 310 -10.08 -20.20 15.24
CA TYR A 310 -10.90 -20.86 16.24
C TYR A 310 -10.35 -20.57 17.64
N PHE A 311 -11.27 -20.25 18.55
CA PHE A 311 -10.97 -19.96 19.94
C PHE A 311 -11.70 -20.95 20.85
N TYR A 312 -11.25 -21.10 22.09
CA TYR A 312 -11.96 -21.86 23.13
C TYR A 312 -12.10 -21.02 24.41
N ARG A 313 -12.94 -21.45 25.38
CA ARG A 313 -13.24 -20.72 26.65
C ARG A 313 -12.67 -21.39 27.90
N LYS A 314 -12.33 -20.63 28.96
CA LYS A 314 -11.56 -21.17 30.11
C LYS A 314 -12.27 -22.35 30.76
N TRP A 315 -13.58 -22.25 30.83
CA TRP A 315 -14.48 -23.25 31.38
C TRP A 315 -14.87 -24.35 30.39
N ASN A 316 -14.60 -24.21 29.07
CA ASN A 316 -14.85 -25.26 28.08
C ASN A 316 -13.66 -25.40 27.12
N LEU A 317 -12.81 -26.39 27.41
CA LEU A 317 -11.52 -26.57 26.74
C LEU A 317 -11.57 -27.35 25.42
N THR A 318 -12.72 -27.90 25.06
CA THR A 318 -12.90 -28.78 23.90
C THR A 318 -13.82 -28.19 22.84
N GLU A 319 -14.67 -27.24 23.22
CA GLU A 319 -15.56 -26.54 22.29
C GLU A 319 -14.83 -25.35 21.68
N ALA A 320 -14.79 -25.32 20.35
CA ALA A 320 -14.25 -24.21 19.60
C ALA A 320 -15.36 -23.29 19.11
N PHE A 321 -15.09 -22.00 19.05
CA PHE A 321 -16.00 -20.98 18.53
C PHE A 321 -15.20 -19.91 17.76
N LYS A 322 -15.91 -19.05 17.03
CA LYS A 322 -15.32 -17.88 16.36
C LYS A 322 -15.63 -16.62 17.15
N ILE A 323 -14.69 -15.69 17.16
CA ILE A 323 -14.85 -14.34 17.73
C ILE A 323 -15.07 -13.37 16.56
N LYS A 324 -16.04 -12.48 16.68
CA LYS A 324 -16.31 -11.42 15.70
C LYS A 324 -15.49 -10.18 16.04
N LYS A 325 -15.15 -9.36 15.02
CA LYS A 325 -14.34 -8.14 15.19
C LYS A 325 -14.85 -7.22 16.33
N TYR A 326 -16.15 -6.95 16.36
CA TYR A 326 -16.76 -6.07 17.37
C TYR A 326 -16.66 -6.63 18.80
N GLU A 327 -16.48 -7.95 18.97
CA GLU A 327 -16.28 -8.57 20.28
C GLU A 327 -14.84 -8.36 20.81
N VAL A 328 -13.91 -7.94 19.94
CA VAL A 328 -12.52 -7.64 20.31
C VAL A 328 -12.35 -6.15 20.61
N SER A 329 -12.62 -5.28 19.62
CA SER A 329 -12.51 -3.82 19.79
C SER A 329 -13.12 -3.07 18.60
N SER A 330 -13.72 -1.91 18.86
CA SER A 330 -14.18 -0.96 17.84
C SER A 330 -13.04 -0.12 17.23
N LEU A 331 -11.82 -0.18 17.79
CA LEU A 331 -10.64 0.54 17.30
C LEU A 331 -9.84 -0.24 16.24
N LEU A 332 -10.33 -1.41 15.83
CA LEU A 332 -9.68 -2.23 14.81
C LEU A 332 -9.93 -1.67 13.41
N PRO A 333 -9.04 -1.94 12.44
CA PRO A 333 -9.24 -1.49 11.06
C PRO A 333 -10.55 -2.02 10.44
N GLU A 334 -11.19 -1.17 9.62
CA GLU A 334 -12.28 -1.59 8.73
C GLU A 334 -11.73 -2.28 7.48
N GLU A 335 -10.67 -1.72 6.91
CA GLU A 335 -9.96 -2.26 5.76
C GLU A 335 -8.65 -2.93 6.18
N PHE A 336 -8.39 -4.11 5.62
CA PHE A 336 -7.17 -4.89 5.90
C PHE A 336 -6.18 -4.91 4.74
N THR A 337 -6.46 -4.14 3.68
CA THR A 337 -5.58 -4.02 2.51
C THR A 337 -5.54 -2.57 2.06
N GLU A 338 -4.35 -2.07 1.77
CA GLU A 338 -4.16 -0.78 1.09
C GLU A 338 -3.26 -0.93 -0.15
N TYR A 339 -3.40 0.00 -1.09
CA TYR A 339 -2.55 0.08 -2.27
C TYR A 339 -1.77 1.39 -2.27
N VAL A 340 -0.45 1.28 -2.29
CA VAL A 340 0.47 2.41 -2.34
C VAL A 340 1.02 2.57 -3.75
N GLY A 341 0.69 3.69 -4.40
CA GLY A 341 1.29 4.09 -5.67
C GLY A 341 2.56 4.90 -5.44
N ARG A 342 3.63 4.57 -6.14
CA ARG A 342 4.91 5.30 -6.12
C ARG A 342 5.28 5.77 -7.51
N VAL A 343 5.82 6.99 -7.59
CA VAL A 343 6.41 7.55 -8.80
C VAL A 343 7.91 7.69 -8.59
N TYR A 344 8.70 7.23 -9.54
CA TYR A 344 10.16 7.34 -9.52
C TYR A 344 10.67 8.08 -10.75
N TYR A 345 11.59 9.01 -10.53
CA TYR A 345 12.36 9.72 -11.54
C TYR A 345 13.68 8.99 -11.80
N THR A 346 14.00 8.69 -13.05
CA THR A 346 15.09 7.75 -13.42
C THR A 346 16.42 8.43 -13.76
N LYS A 347 16.41 9.74 -13.96
CA LYS A 347 17.60 10.56 -14.25
C LYS A 347 18.25 11.09 -12.96
N ASN A 348 19.46 11.64 -13.13
CA ASN A 348 20.27 12.23 -12.05
C ASN A 348 20.36 13.77 -12.15
N SER A 349 19.25 14.45 -12.50
CA SER A 349 19.17 15.92 -12.46
C SER A 349 18.47 16.36 -11.18
N VAL A 350 19.12 17.20 -10.37
CA VAL A 350 18.57 17.69 -9.10
C VAL A 350 17.41 18.66 -9.36
N GLU A 351 17.54 19.54 -10.35
CA GLU A 351 16.53 20.54 -10.70
C GLU A 351 15.24 19.86 -11.20
N GLU A 352 15.35 18.97 -12.20
CA GLU A 352 14.19 18.21 -12.70
C GLU A 352 13.56 17.31 -11.62
N GLU A 353 14.35 16.77 -10.68
CA GLU A 353 13.82 16.00 -9.54
C GLU A 353 12.97 16.88 -8.62
N MET A 354 13.41 18.12 -8.35
CA MET A 354 12.66 19.07 -7.54
C MET A 354 11.35 19.47 -8.23
N ASP A 355 11.40 19.76 -9.52
CA ASP A 355 10.22 20.06 -10.32
C ASP A 355 9.24 18.90 -10.38
N ALA A 356 9.75 17.67 -10.51
CA ALA A 356 8.92 16.47 -10.46
C ALA A 356 8.21 16.31 -9.11
N LYS A 357 8.90 16.62 -8.00
CA LYS A 357 8.32 16.58 -6.65
C LYS A 357 7.22 17.61 -6.47
N GLU A 358 7.40 18.82 -6.98
CA GLU A 358 6.36 19.85 -6.96
C GLU A 358 5.17 19.47 -7.86
N CYS A 359 5.41 18.93 -9.06
CA CYS A 359 4.38 18.37 -9.92
C CYS A 359 3.57 17.27 -9.23
N PHE A 360 4.25 16.37 -8.49
CA PHE A 360 3.59 15.32 -7.72
C PHE A 360 2.72 15.85 -6.60
N LYS A 361 3.23 16.80 -5.79
CA LYS A 361 2.44 17.46 -4.75
C LYS A 361 1.21 18.15 -5.33
N TRP A 362 1.40 18.93 -6.40
CA TRP A 362 0.32 19.60 -7.12
C TRP A 362 -0.73 18.61 -7.63
N TRP A 363 -0.30 17.48 -8.19
CA TRP A 363 -1.18 16.42 -8.64
C TRP A 363 -2.03 15.85 -7.49
N CYS A 364 -1.43 15.55 -6.34
CA CYS A 364 -2.12 15.07 -5.14
C CYS A 364 -3.06 16.11 -4.52
N LEU A 365 -2.79 17.41 -4.69
CA LEU A 365 -3.68 18.49 -4.26
C LEU A 365 -4.85 18.71 -5.23
N GLY A 366 -5.21 17.74 -6.06
CA GLY A 366 -6.30 17.89 -7.03
C GLY A 366 -5.97 18.86 -8.18
N LYS A 367 -4.67 19.11 -8.42
CA LYS A 367 -4.17 20.00 -9.47
C LYS A 367 -4.66 21.45 -9.31
N CYS A 368 -4.67 21.99 -8.08
CA CYS A 368 -5.08 23.38 -7.82
C CYS A 368 -4.32 24.37 -8.71
N VAL A 369 -5.00 25.40 -9.23
CA VAL A 369 -4.35 26.50 -9.98
C VAL A 369 -5.06 27.81 -9.67
N ILE A 370 -4.28 28.84 -9.35
CA ILE A 370 -4.74 30.22 -9.24
C ILE A 370 -3.83 31.16 -10.05
N GLU A 371 -4.43 32.08 -10.80
CA GLU A 371 -3.73 33.17 -11.47
C GLU A 371 -3.94 34.47 -10.68
N LEU A 372 -2.85 35.13 -10.34
CA LEU A 372 -2.83 36.39 -9.61
C LEU A 372 -2.37 37.52 -10.53
N TYR A 373 -2.97 38.70 -10.34
CA TYR A 373 -2.70 39.88 -11.14
C TYR A 373 -2.48 41.11 -10.26
N ASP A 374 -1.49 41.92 -10.62
CA ASP A 374 -1.17 43.17 -9.93
C ASP A 374 -2.13 44.34 -10.26
N GLN A 375 -2.98 44.19 -11.28
CA GLN A 375 -4.02 45.15 -11.63
C GLN A 375 -5.42 44.55 -11.58
N HIS A 376 -6.43 45.43 -11.59
CA HIS A 376 -7.83 45.03 -11.69
C HIS A 376 -8.16 44.46 -13.07
N ALA A 377 -9.26 43.70 -13.15
CA ALA A 377 -9.75 43.09 -14.38
C ALA A 377 -8.71 42.22 -15.13
N PHE A 378 -7.86 41.51 -14.38
CA PHE A 378 -6.91 40.52 -14.89
C PHE A 378 -5.83 41.09 -15.81
N LYS A 379 -5.36 42.30 -15.50
CA LYS A 379 -4.34 43.03 -16.27
C LYS A 379 -3.00 43.06 -15.53
N GLY A 380 -1.96 43.50 -16.24
CA GLY A 380 -0.63 43.72 -15.69
C GLY A 380 0.17 42.43 -15.51
N THR A 381 1.03 42.39 -14.49
CA THR A 381 1.89 41.26 -14.19
C THR A 381 1.06 40.08 -13.70
N LYS A 382 1.24 38.93 -14.36
CA LYS A 382 0.56 37.67 -14.03
C LYS A 382 1.52 36.74 -13.29
N CYS A 383 1.10 36.19 -12.15
CA CYS A 383 1.77 35.04 -11.53
C CYS A 383 0.81 33.86 -11.45
N VAL A 384 1.28 32.67 -11.83
CA VAL A 384 0.52 31.42 -11.71
C VAL A 384 1.04 30.67 -10.51
N ILE A 385 0.14 30.25 -9.62
CA ILE A 385 0.47 29.51 -8.41
C ILE A 385 -0.26 28.17 -8.40
N THR A 386 0.50 27.11 -8.10
CA THR A 386 0.07 25.71 -8.13
C THR A 386 0.22 25.01 -6.78
N GLY A 387 0.61 25.73 -5.73
CA GLY A 387 0.71 25.18 -4.38
C GLY A 387 0.81 26.27 -3.33
N ASN A 388 1.07 25.86 -2.09
CA ASN A 388 1.18 26.78 -0.96
C ASN A 388 2.37 27.73 -1.19
N CYS A 389 2.14 29.03 -1.02
CA CYS A 389 3.16 30.05 -1.20
C CYS A 389 3.22 30.95 0.06
N PRO A 390 4.23 30.79 0.93
CA PRO A 390 4.34 31.59 2.16
C PRO A 390 4.74 33.05 1.91
N SER A 391 5.18 33.41 0.70
CA SER A 391 5.46 34.80 0.29
C SER A 391 5.40 34.93 -1.25
N LEU A 392 4.65 35.91 -1.75
CA LEU A 392 4.57 36.23 -3.19
C LEU A 392 5.74 37.09 -3.71
N ASP A 393 6.75 37.39 -2.90
CA ASP A 393 7.89 38.21 -3.27
C ASP A 393 8.59 37.77 -4.56
N HIS A 394 8.66 36.46 -4.78
CA HIS A 394 9.30 35.86 -5.95
C HIS A 394 8.44 35.95 -7.22
N CYS A 395 7.18 36.38 -7.12
CA CYS A 395 6.24 36.51 -8.25
C CYS A 395 6.28 37.87 -8.95
N SER A 396 7.12 38.82 -8.52
CA SER A 396 7.11 40.20 -9.03
C SER A 396 5.75 40.91 -8.89
N ILE A 397 4.87 40.41 -8.02
CA ILE A 397 3.59 41.02 -7.67
C ILE A 397 3.73 41.61 -6.27
N THR A 398 3.72 42.93 -6.18
CA THR A 398 3.74 43.65 -4.89
C THR A 398 2.33 43.72 -4.29
N GLU A 399 1.28 43.90 -5.09
CA GLU A 399 -0.09 43.93 -4.58
C GLU A 399 -1.01 43.11 -5.47
N VAL A 400 -1.72 42.12 -4.90
CA VAL A 400 -2.72 41.37 -5.65
C VAL A 400 -4.00 42.21 -5.75
N ARG A 401 -4.45 42.51 -6.98
CA ARG A 401 -5.65 43.35 -7.22
C ARG A 401 -6.80 42.62 -7.91
N SER A 402 -6.50 41.57 -8.65
CA SER A 402 -7.48 40.62 -9.17
C SER A 402 -6.90 39.21 -9.26
N CYS A 403 -7.76 38.20 -9.29
CA CYS A 403 -7.33 36.81 -9.43
C CYS A 403 -8.36 35.94 -10.14
N LYS A 404 -7.88 34.89 -10.80
CA LYS A 404 -8.72 33.82 -11.35
C LYS A 404 -8.40 32.52 -10.64
N VAL A 405 -9.37 31.99 -9.93
CA VAL A 405 -9.23 30.66 -9.33
C VAL A 405 -9.68 29.65 -10.37
N ILE A 406 -8.71 29.07 -11.08
CA ILE A 406 -8.96 28.10 -12.15
C ILE A 406 -9.38 26.75 -11.56
N ARG A 407 -8.69 26.29 -10.51
CA ARG A 407 -8.97 25.02 -9.86
C ARG A 407 -8.64 25.04 -8.37
N GLY A 408 -9.49 24.40 -7.58
CA GLY A 408 -9.33 24.27 -6.14
C GLY A 408 -9.85 25.47 -5.36
N VAL A 409 -9.76 25.39 -4.04
CA VAL A 409 -10.13 26.48 -3.14
C VAL A 409 -8.85 27.05 -2.54
N TRP A 410 -8.75 28.37 -2.47
CA TRP A 410 -7.56 29.05 -2.01
C TRP A 410 -7.88 29.98 -0.87
N LYS A 411 -6.95 30.10 0.06
CA LYS A 411 -6.98 31.15 1.08
C LYS A 411 -5.80 32.07 0.85
N LEU A 412 -6.09 33.34 0.63
CA LEU A 412 -5.13 34.39 0.33
C LEU A 412 -5.02 35.33 1.53
N TRP A 413 -3.81 35.55 2.03
CA TRP A 413 -3.53 36.45 3.15
C TRP A 413 -2.81 37.69 2.71
N LYS A 414 -3.23 38.82 3.27
CA LYS A 414 -2.56 40.12 3.20
C LYS A 414 -1.44 40.21 4.24
N GLY A 415 -0.53 39.24 4.19
CA GLY A 415 0.67 39.16 5.00
C GLY A 415 1.50 37.93 4.60
N ARG A 416 2.79 37.92 4.98
CA ARG A 416 3.67 36.75 4.82
C ARG A 416 3.33 35.66 5.83
N GLY A 417 3.65 34.42 5.49
CA GLY A 417 3.52 33.30 6.43
C GLY A 417 2.10 33.11 6.94
N TYR A 418 1.10 33.40 6.11
CA TYR A 418 -0.32 33.19 6.40
C TYR A 418 -0.87 34.08 7.53
N ASN A 419 -0.33 35.30 7.64
CA ASN A 419 -0.73 36.28 8.66
C ASN A 419 -1.57 37.42 8.08
N GLY A 420 -2.33 38.07 8.96
CA GLY A 420 -3.14 39.23 8.62
C GLY A 420 -4.49 38.86 8.01
N ASP A 421 -5.08 39.83 7.31
CA ASP A 421 -6.38 39.71 6.68
C ASP A 421 -6.40 38.60 5.61
N ASP A 422 -7.34 37.67 5.73
CA ASP A 422 -7.53 36.58 4.77
C ASP A 422 -8.73 36.80 3.85
N TYR A 423 -8.70 36.10 2.72
CA TYR A 423 -9.74 36.01 1.72
C TYR A 423 -9.88 34.56 1.29
N LEU A 424 -11.08 34.01 1.41
CA LEU A 424 -11.41 32.69 0.90
C LEU A 424 -11.87 32.82 -0.56
N LEU A 425 -11.16 32.14 -1.46
CA LEU A 425 -11.35 32.24 -2.90
C LEU A 425 -11.76 30.86 -3.46
N LYS A 426 -13.00 30.76 -3.92
CA LYS A 426 -13.55 29.59 -4.62
C LYS A 426 -13.27 29.71 -6.12
N GLU A 427 -13.44 28.62 -6.87
CA GLU A 427 -13.31 28.63 -8.33
C GLU A 427 -14.17 29.75 -8.95
N GLY A 428 -13.55 30.59 -9.78
CA GLY A 428 -14.19 31.77 -10.33
C GLY A 428 -13.26 32.95 -10.61
N ASP A 429 -13.85 33.98 -11.21
CA ASP A 429 -13.17 35.20 -11.66
C ASP A 429 -13.42 36.34 -10.67
N TYR A 430 -12.34 36.88 -10.09
CA TYR A 430 -12.38 37.99 -9.14
C TYR A 430 -11.71 39.22 -9.74
N PRO A 431 -12.43 40.03 -10.55
CA PRO A 431 -11.86 41.19 -11.25
C PRO A 431 -11.43 42.31 -10.31
N ASN A 432 -11.90 42.31 -9.05
CA ASN A 432 -11.51 43.26 -8.02
C ASN A 432 -11.54 42.61 -6.62
N LEU A 433 -10.38 42.38 -6.02
CA LEU A 433 -10.26 41.82 -4.67
C LEU A 433 -10.79 42.76 -3.56
N LYS A 434 -10.83 44.08 -3.78
CA LYS A 434 -11.41 45.02 -2.81
C LYS A 434 -12.92 44.85 -2.66
N ALA A 435 -13.61 44.34 -3.67
CA ALA A 435 -15.04 44.03 -3.55
C ALA A 435 -15.30 42.85 -2.60
N LEU A 436 -14.29 42.02 -2.30
CA LEU A 436 -14.40 40.94 -1.32
C LEU A 436 -14.18 41.42 0.13
N SER A 437 -13.46 42.54 0.34
CA SER A 437 -13.31 43.12 1.67
C SER A 437 -14.57 43.80 2.21
N ASP A 438 -15.54 44.09 1.34
CA ASP A 438 -16.83 44.67 1.74
C ASP A 438 -17.76 43.63 2.42
N CYS A 439 -17.32 42.37 2.48
CA CYS A 439 -17.96 41.27 3.21
C CYS A 439 -16.99 40.69 4.27
N LYS A 440 -16.66 41.44 5.32
CA LYS A 440 -15.95 40.90 6.49
C LYS A 440 -16.74 41.03 7.79
N SER A 441 -16.75 39.94 8.56
CA SER A 441 -17.02 39.89 9.99
C SER A 441 -15.86 40.53 10.77
N THR A 442 -16.18 41.27 11.83
CA THR A 442 -15.29 42.21 12.53
C THR A 442 -14.53 41.63 13.73
N ALA A 443 -13.26 42.06 13.91
CA ALA A 443 -12.62 42.62 15.14
C ALA A 443 -11.08 42.52 14.98
N SER A 444 -10.18 43.45 15.35
CA SER A 444 -10.17 44.80 15.95
C SER A 444 -8.72 45.34 15.92
N ALA A 445 -8.57 46.68 16.04
CA ALA A 445 -7.48 47.47 16.67
C ALA A 445 -6.56 48.34 15.76
N PRO A 446 -6.17 49.56 16.21
CA PRO A 446 -5.55 50.60 15.38
C PRO A 446 -4.02 50.46 15.23
N ALA A 447 -3.53 50.92 14.09
CA ALA A 447 -2.14 50.83 13.63
C ALA A 447 -1.14 51.72 14.39
N PRO A 448 0.17 51.37 14.32
CA PRO A 448 1.20 52.40 14.17
C PRO A 448 2.21 52.12 13.03
N ALA A 449 2.58 53.22 12.36
CA ALA A 449 3.81 53.50 11.59
C ALA A 449 4.08 52.70 10.27
N PRO A 450 4.93 53.22 9.35
CA PRO A 450 4.79 53.03 7.91
C PRO A 450 5.02 51.57 7.49
N VAL A 451 4.05 51.07 6.73
CA VAL A 451 3.92 49.69 6.27
C VAL A 451 5.08 49.35 5.32
N PRO A 452 5.90 48.30 5.60
CA PRO A 452 6.73 47.69 4.56
C PRO A 452 5.79 47.09 3.52
N ASP A 453 6.10 47.25 2.23
CA ASP A 453 5.30 46.85 1.05
C ASP A 453 4.33 45.67 1.29
N PRO A 454 3.10 45.72 0.75
CA PRO A 454 2.10 44.69 1.00
C PRO A 454 2.64 43.31 0.61
N ALA A 455 2.95 42.48 1.60
CA ALA A 455 3.42 41.14 1.35
C ALA A 455 2.21 40.18 1.41
N TRP A 456 2.13 39.27 0.45
CA TRP A 456 1.00 38.35 0.33
C TRP A 456 1.48 36.90 0.48
N SER A 457 0.61 36.04 0.99
CA SER A 457 0.83 34.60 1.03
C SER A 457 -0.48 33.86 0.76
N LEU A 458 -0.40 32.60 0.37
CA LEU A 458 -1.57 31.81 -0.01
C LEU A 458 -1.37 30.33 0.25
N VAL A 459 -2.47 29.64 0.51
CA VAL A 459 -2.51 28.18 0.68
C VAL A 459 -3.61 27.63 -0.24
N CYS A 460 -3.36 26.50 -0.90
CA CYS A 460 -4.48 25.72 -1.43
C CYS A 460 -5.14 25.00 -0.25
N LEU A 461 -6.45 25.08 -0.16
CA LEU A 461 -7.26 24.29 0.76
C LEU A 461 -7.71 23.04 -0.02
N PRO A 462 -7.05 21.88 0.21
CA PRO A 462 -7.34 20.68 -0.57
C PRO A 462 -8.75 20.17 -0.37
N PHE A 463 -9.40 20.52 0.75
CA PHE A 463 -10.74 20.06 1.10
C PHE A 463 -11.70 21.23 1.31
N MET A 464 -12.86 21.19 0.66
CA MET A 464 -14.00 22.05 0.97
C MET A 464 -15.31 21.35 0.60
N ILE A 465 -16.28 21.39 1.51
CA ILE A 465 -17.64 20.85 1.31
C ILE A 465 -18.68 21.83 1.85
N HIS A 466 -19.81 21.91 1.15
CA HIS A 466 -21.05 22.53 1.60
C HIS A 466 -22.05 21.46 1.98
N LEU A 467 -22.56 21.54 3.19
CA LEU A 467 -23.55 20.63 3.73
C LEU A 467 -24.87 21.37 3.90
N TYR A 468 -25.96 20.76 3.47
CA TYR A 468 -27.30 21.32 3.52
C TYR A 468 -28.22 20.41 4.32
N GLU A 469 -29.01 21.02 5.20
CA GLU A 469 -29.94 20.28 6.07
C GLU A 469 -31.10 19.64 5.29
N LYS A 470 -31.41 20.13 4.09
CA LYS A 470 -32.45 19.56 3.22
C LYS A 470 -31.87 19.02 1.90
N VAL A 471 -32.67 18.24 1.20
CA VAL A 471 -32.40 17.81 -0.18
C VAL A 471 -32.36 18.99 -1.15
N ASN A 472 -31.78 18.80 -2.32
CA ASN A 472 -31.69 19.77 -3.42
C ASN A 472 -30.99 21.10 -3.06
N PHE A 473 -30.06 21.06 -2.11
CA PHE A 473 -29.26 22.21 -1.66
C PHE A 473 -30.10 23.33 -1.00
N GLU A 474 -31.18 22.94 -0.32
CA GLU A 474 -32.07 23.85 0.40
C GLU A 474 -31.81 23.86 1.91
N GLY A 475 -32.35 24.88 2.58
CA GLY A 475 -32.27 25.02 4.04
C GLY A 475 -30.94 25.61 4.53
N PRO A 476 -30.71 25.54 5.85
CA PRO A 476 -29.44 25.96 6.46
C PRO A 476 -28.24 25.25 5.84
N ILE A 477 -27.17 26.01 5.64
CA ILE A 477 -25.91 25.57 5.03
C ILE A 477 -24.78 25.65 6.05
N PHE A 478 -23.94 24.62 6.09
CA PHE A 478 -22.67 24.62 6.80
C PHE A 478 -21.53 24.37 5.81
N GLU A 479 -20.53 25.25 5.84
CA GLU A 479 -19.32 25.15 5.02
C GLU A 479 -18.14 24.75 5.91
N THR A 480 -17.38 23.73 5.50
CA THR A 480 -16.19 23.29 6.23
C THR A 480 -15.06 22.84 5.30
N THR A 481 -13.84 22.95 5.82
CA THR A 481 -12.58 22.47 5.22
C THR A 481 -11.85 21.50 6.14
N VAL A 482 -12.47 21.11 7.25
CA VAL A 482 -11.92 20.22 8.28
C VAL A 482 -12.95 19.17 8.69
N ASP A 483 -12.47 18.11 9.32
CA ASP A 483 -13.29 17.03 9.87
C ASP A 483 -14.20 17.53 11.01
N HIS A 484 -15.41 16.97 11.09
CA HIS A 484 -16.34 17.17 12.20
C HIS A 484 -16.88 15.82 12.66
N ARG A 485 -16.64 15.48 13.93
CA ARG A 485 -17.15 14.25 14.57
C ARG A 485 -18.64 14.30 14.84
N SER A 486 -19.21 15.49 15.00
CA SER A 486 -20.65 15.71 15.04
C SER A 486 -20.92 17.05 14.36
N LEU A 487 -22.07 17.16 13.70
CA LEU A 487 -22.58 18.41 13.16
C LEU A 487 -23.36 19.22 14.19
N ASP A 488 -23.70 18.64 15.34
CA ASP A 488 -24.37 19.35 16.42
C ASP A 488 -23.61 20.61 16.82
N GLY A 489 -24.29 21.75 16.79
CA GLY A 489 -23.69 23.05 17.11
C GLY A 489 -23.00 23.76 15.94
N CYS A 490 -22.92 23.13 14.75
CA CYS A 490 -22.41 23.75 13.51
C CYS A 490 -23.48 24.58 12.76
N GLY A 491 -24.69 24.68 13.30
CA GLY A 491 -25.83 25.38 12.67
C GLY A 491 -26.66 24.50 11.74
N ILE A 492 -26.29 23.22 11.57
CA ILE A 492 -27.09 22.15 10.97
C ILE A 492 -26.99 20.92 11.89
N ASN A 493 -28.04 20.11 12.01
CA ASN A 493 -27.98 18.88 12.83
C ASN A 493 -27.84 17.62 11.98
N GLU A 494 -28.28 17.69 10.73
CA GLU A 494 -28.28 16.58 9.79
C GLU A 494 -27.99 17.09 8.38
N VAL A 495 -27.46 16.22 7.53
CA VAL A 495 -27.18 16.52 6.12
C VAL A 495 -28.09 15.69 5.26
N HIS A 496 -28.75 16.33 4.30
CA HIS A 496 -29.57 15.65 3.29
C HIS A 496 -29.12 15.99 1.86
N SER A 497 -28.29 17.01 1.65
CA SER A 497 -27.60 17.21 0.38
C SER A 497 -26.27 17.93 0.60
N CYS A 498 -25.34 17.82 -0.35
CA CYS A 498 -24.04 18.44 -0.23
C CYS A 498 -23.38 18.77 -1.57
N LYS A 499 -22.53 19.80 -1.58
CA LYS A 499 -21.65 20.12 -2.71
C LYS A 499 -20.21 19.97 -2.27
N VAL A 500 -19.52 18.98 -2.81
CA VAL A 500 -18.08 18.81 -2.60
C VAL A 500 -17.37 19.73 -3.58
N LEU A 501 -16.80 20.82 -3.08
CA LEU A 501 -16.12 21.83 -3.89
C LEU A 501 -14.66 21.45 -4.13
N SER A 502 -14.00 20.84 -3.14
CA SER A 502 -12.62 20.39 -3.23
C SER A 502 -12.39 19.17 -2.33
N GLY A 503 -11.48 18.31 -2.76
CA GLY A 503 -11.06 17.12 -2.03
C GLY A 503 -12.06 15.97 -2.08
N VAL A 504 -11.73 14.91 -1.34
CA VAL A 504 -12.60 13.74 -1.14
C VAL A 504 -13.06 13.76 0.32
N TRP A 505 -14.35 13.49 0.54
CA TRP A 505 -14.99 13.58 1.84
C TRP A 505 -15.77 12.31 2.14
N ASP A 506 -15.67 11.81 3.36
CA ASP A 506 -16.55 10.78 3.87
C ASP A 506 -17.68 11.44 4.70
N LEU A 507 -18.92 11.13 4.37
CA LEU A 507 -20.10 11.39 5.21
C LEU A 507 -20.45 10.13 5.99
N TYR A 508 -20.91 10.28 7.23
CA TYR A 508 -21.26 9.16 8.10
C TYR A 508 -22.68 9.34 8.63
N GLY A 509 -23.46 8.25 8.63
CA GLY A 509 -24.83 8.24 9.12
C GLY A 509 -24.94 8.49 10.64
N GLY A 510 -23.87 8.28 11.40
CA GLY A 510 -23.82 8.58 12.83
C GLY A 510 -22.73 9.59 13.22
N PRO A 511 -22.81 10.15 14.46
CA PRO A 511 -21.73 10.91 15.06
C PRO A 511 -20.49 10.03 15.32
N ASP A 512 -19.35 10.66 15.60
CA ASP A 512 -18.04 10.04 15.80
C ASP A 512 -17.61 9.09 14.66
N TYR A 513 -18.04 9.41 13.43
CA TYR A 513 -17.79 8.61 12.23
C TYR A 513 -18.40 7.20 12.30
N ALA A 514 -19.54 7.06 12.96
CA ALA A 514 -20.27 5.80 12.98
C ALA A 514 -20.92 5.49 11.62
N GLU A 515 -20.79 4.24 11.19
CA GLU A 515 -21.39 3.72 9.95
C GLU A 515 -22.91 3.97 9.88
N PRO A 516 -23.50 4.07 8.68
CA PRO A 516 -22.89 3.84 7.36
C PRO A 516 -22.01 5.00 6.85
N ARG A 517 -20.91 4.67 6.15
CA ARG A 517 -19.97 5.60 5.51
C ARG A 517 -20.26 5.78 4.02
N TYR A 518 -20.22 7.03 3.55
CA TYR A 518 -20.39 7.42 2.15
C TYR A 518 -19.24 8.31 1.68
N GLN A 519 -18.44 7.84 0.72
CA GLN A 519 -17.31 8.60 0.19
C GLN A 519 -17.71 9.40 -1.06
N LEU A 520 -17.50 10.70 -1.02
CA LEU A 520 -17.91 11.66 -2.04
C LEU A 520 -16.69 12.34 -2.67
N GLN A 521 -16.67 12.37 -4.00
CA GLN A 521 -15.69 13.13 -4.79
C GLN A 521 -16.24 14.53 -5.10
N LYS A 522 -15.43 15.39 -5.71
CA LYS A 522 -15.91 16.70 -6.21
C LYS A 522 -17.17 16.53 -7.07
N GLY A 523 -18.25 17.20 -6.68
CA GLY A 523 -19.55 17.03 -7.32
C GLY A 523 -20.70 17.60 -6.50
N GLU A 524 -21.87 17.61 -7.11
CA GLU A 524 -23.14 18.02 -6.49
C GLU A 524 -23.98 16.79 -6.19
N TYR A 525 -24.40 16.66 -4.93
CA TYR A 525 -25.13 15.50 -4.42
C TYR A 525 -26.48 15.96 -3.84
N PRO A 526 -27.55 15.96 -4.64
CA PRO A 526 -28.81 16.59 -4.27
C PRO A 526 -29.62 15.81 -3.21
N ASN A 527 -29.28 14.55 -2.90
CA ASN A 527 -29.98 13.75 -1.89
C ASN A 527 -29.12 12.55 -1.42
N PRO A 528 -29.46 11.86 -0.32
CA PRO A 528 -28.66 10.73 0.15
C PRO A 528 -28.57 9.58 -0.85
N GLY A 529 -29.59 9.37 -1.68
CA GLY A 529 -29.54 8.41 -2.78
C GLY A 529 -28.39 8.66 -3.78
N SER A 530 -27.96 9.92 -3.96
CA SER A 530 -26.82 10.27 -4.82
C SER A 530 -25.45 9.95 -4.20
N TRP A 531 -25.39 9.61 -2.91
CA TRP A 531 -24.18 9.16 -2.22
C TRP A 531 -23.89 7.67 -2.38
N CYS A 532 -24.72 6.96 -3.17
CA CYS A 532 -24.82 5.49 -3.17
C CYS A 532 -25.25 4.93 -1.80
N ALA A 533 -26.07 5.68 -1.05
CA ALA A 533 -26.60 5.20 0.22
C ALA A 533 -27.56 4.02 0.03
N SER A 534 -27.43 3.01 0.89
CA SER A 534 -28.34 1.86 0.94
C SER A 534 -29.77 2.27 1.33
N ASP A 535 -29.88 3.29 2.18
CA ASP A 535 -31.12 4.01 2.47
C ASP A 535 -31.05 5.41 1.82
N PRO A 536 -31.85 5.70 0.78
CA PRO A 536 -31.81 6.96 0.06
C PRO A 536 -32.41 8.14 0.85
N THR A 537 -32.90 7.90 2.07
CA THR A 537 -33.50 8.92 2.95
C THR A 537 -32.69 9.19 4.21
N ALA A 538 -31.69 8.36 4.52
CA ALA A 538 -30.92 8.50 5.74
C ALA A 538 -29.97 9.72 5.68
N PRO A 539 -29.99 10.62 6.70
CA PRO A 539 -29.08 11.74 6.74
C PRO A 539 -27.66 11.33 7.13
N ALA A 540 -26.70 12.24 6.91
CA ALA A 540 -25.39 12.15 7.54
C ALA A 540 -25.28 13.09 8.75
N LEU A 541 -24.57 12.66 9.78
CA LEU A 541 -24.42 13.35 11.07
C LEU A 541 -22.96 13.73 11.39
N SER A 542 -21.99 13.19 10.65
CA SER A 542 -20.59 13.58 10.76
C SER A 542 -19.87 13.53 9.41
N VAL A 543 -18.74 14.24 9.30
CA VAL A 543 -18.02 14.44 8.03
C VAL A 543 -16.51 14.42 8.24
N LYS A 544 -15.76 13.80 7.34
CA LYS A 544 -14.31 13.66 7.44
C LYS A 544 -13.62 13.90 6.11
N CYS A 545 -12.55 14.68 6.08
CA CYS A 545 -11.66 14.77 4.94
C CYS A 545 -10.96 13.42 4.75
N VAL A 546 -10.92 12.95 3.51
CA VAL A 546 -10.12 11.78 3.14
C VAL A 546 -8.75 12.30 2.75
N THR A 547 -7.84 12.35 3.71
CA THR A 547 -6.43 12.72 3.47
C THR A 547 -5.75 11.61 2.67
N GLU A 548 -5.46 11.88 1.39
CA GLU A 548 -4.74 10.99 0.45
C GLU A 548 -3.26 10.78 0.78
#